data_AF-A0A7V5R418-F1
#
_entry.id   AF-A0A7V5R418-F1
#
_cell.length_a   1.000
_cell.length_b   1.000
_cell.length_c   1.000
_cell.angle_alpha   90.00
_cell.angle_beta   90.00
_cell.angle_gamma   90.00
#
_symmetry.space_group_name_H-M   'P 1'
#
loop_
_entity.id
_entity.type
_entity.pdbx_description
1 polymer ?
#
loop_
_entity_poly.entity_id
_entity_poly.type
_entity_poly.pdbx_seq_one_letter_code
_entity_poly.pdbx_strand_id
1 'polypeptide(L)'
;MAIMGFLVHALPDDLERVERMVGRMNGMTTYGIHKEQYIVVVAEAPSDKIDDEVDKIKELDGVLTIYATYMTVEDEMDENGNLETNVDIRKILGKKNTIDFT
;
A
#
# COMPACT_ATOMS: atom_id res chain seq x y z
N MET A 1 -0.40 11.64 -9.11
CA MET A 1 -1.08 11.42 -7.81
C MET A 1 -1.52 9.97 -7.74
N ALA A 2 -1.32 9.27 -6.63
CA ALA A 2 -1.70 7.86 -6.48
C ALA A 2 -2.70 7.66 -5.34
N ILE A 3 -3.69 6.80 -5.59
CA ILE A 3 -4.66 6.33 -4.60
C ILE A 3 -4.51 4.82 -4.53
N MET A 4 -4.20 4.29 -3.35
CA MET A 4 -3.98 2.87 -3.13
C MET A 4 -4.88 2.36 -2.00
N GLY A 5 -5.62 1.29 -2.27
CA GLY A 5 -6.28 0.52 -1.23
C GLY A 5 -5.39 -0.62 -0.76
N PHE A 6 -5.36 -0.88 0.54
CA PHE A 6 -4.69 -2.05 1.08
C PHE A 6 -5.28 -2.53 2.41
N LEU A 7 -4.97 -3.79 2.73
CA LEU A 7 -5.24 -4.39 4.02
C LEU A 7 -3.94 -4.45 4.81
N VAL A 8 -3.91 -3.87 6.00
CA VAL A 8 -2.82 -4.05 6.96
C VAL A 8 -3.17 -5.26 7.83
N HIS A 9 -2.38 -6.32 7.74
CA HIS A 9 -2.50 -7.47 8.62
C HIS A 9 -1.62 -7.22 9.85
N ALA A 10 -2.20 -7.26 11.04
CA ALA A 10 -1.51 -7.00 12.29
C ALA A 10 -1.81 -8.09 13.33
N LEU A 11 -0.99 -8.15 14.38
CA LEU A 11 -1.22 -9.00 15.54
C LEU A 11 -2.56 -8.62 16.21
N PRO A 12 -3.39 -9.60 16.62
CA PRO A 12 -4.69 -9.33 17.24
C PRO A 12 -4.63 -8.35 18.41
N ASP A 13 -3.64 -8.49 19.28
CA ASP A 13 -3.45 -7.65 20.48
C ASP A 13 -3.05 -6.20 20.14
N ASP A 14 -2.55 -5.95 18.92
CA ASP A 14 -2.06 -4.66 18.46
C ASP A 14 -3.01 -3.95 17.49
N LEU A 15 -4.10 -4.60 17.04
CA LEU A 15 -4.96 -4.08 15.97
C LEU A 15 -5.45 -2.67 16.19
N GLU A 16 -6.03 -2.38 17.35
CA GLU A 16 -6.55 -1.04 17.63
C GLU A 16 -5.43 0.00 17.73
N ARG A 17 -4.24 -0.40 18.20
CA ARG A 17 -3.09 0.50 18.28
C ARG A 17 -2.59 0.82 16.88
N VAL A 18 -2.40 -0.19 16.04
CA VAL A 18 -1.96 -0.03 14.65
C VAL A 18 -2.98 0.79 13.86
N GLU A 19 -4.29 0.51 13.99
CA GLU A 19 -5.35 1.25 13.30
C GLU A 19 -5.31 2.74 13.66
N ARG A 20 -5.21 3.08 14.96
CA ARG A 20 -5.08 4.47 15.40
C ARG A 20 -3.80 5.13 14.92
N MET A 21 -2.69 4.40 14.82
CA MET A 21 -1.42 4.94 14.34
C MET A 21 -1.50 5.23 12.84
N VAL A 22 -1.98 4.28 12.05
CA VAL A 22 -2.15 4.44 10.60
C VAL A 22 -3.15 5.55 10.28
N GLY A 23 -4.28 5.61 10.99
CA GLY A 23 -5.28 6.66 10.80
C GLY A 23 -4.82 8.07 11.20
N ARG A 24 -3.65 8.22 11.83
CA ARG A 24 -3.01 9.52 12.12
C ARG A 24 -1.90 9.89 11.13
N MET A 25 -1.52 8.97 10.24
CA MET A 25 -0.52 9.25 9.20
C MET A 25 -1.15 10.13 8.12
N ASN A 26 -0.35 11.06 7.59
CA ASN A 26 -0.82 11.96 6.54
C ASN A 26 -1.15 11.17 5.26
N GLY A 27 -2.26 11.50 4.62
CA GLY A 27 -2.70 10.80 3.41
C GLY A 27 -3.26 9.39 3.65
N MET A 28 -3.52 8.99 4.89
CA MET A 28 -4.10 7.69 5.23
C MET A 28 -5.52 7.83 5.77
N THR A 29 -6.43 6.99 5.28
CA THR A 29 -7.80 6.87 5.81
C THR A 29 -8.06 5.41 6.19
N THR A 30 -8.40 5.16 7.46
CA THR A 30 -8.81 3.83 7.93
C THR A 30 -10.34 3.69 7.87
N TYR A 31 -10.81 2.51 7.49
CA TYR A 31 -12.25 2.15 7.47
C TYR A 31 -12.62 1.13 8.55
N GLY A 32 -11.70 0.91 9.50
CA GLY A 32 -11.87 0.01 10.64
C GLY A 32 -11.24 -1.36 10.46
N ILE A 33 -11.49 -2.20 11.46
CA ILE A 33 -10.94 -3.55 11.58
C ILE A 33 -11.92 -4.56 10.96
N HIS A 34 -11.39 -5.44 10.13
CA HIS A 34 -12.11 -6.52 9.47
C HIS A 34 -11.59 -7.89 9.93
N LYS A 35 -12.54 -8.77 10.29
CA LYS A 35 -12.26 -10.17 10.70
C LYS A 35 -11.20 -10.31 11.81
N GLU A 36 -11.14 -9.34 12.72
CA GLU A 36 -10.24 -9.39 13.90
C GLU A 36 -8.75 -9.59 13.55
N GLN A 37 -8.31 -9.17 12.36
CA GLN A 37 -6.90 -9.30 11.95
C GLN A 37 -6.47 -8.30 10.88
N TYR A 38 -7.41 -7.68 10.15
CA TYR A 38 -7.09 -6.75 9.07
C TYR A 38 -7.57 -5.35 9.40
N ILE A 39 -6.81 -4.34 9.00
CA ILE A 39 -7.24 -2.95 8.99
C ILE A 39 -7.40 -2.54 7.53
N VAL A 40 -8.56 -1.98 7.19
CA VAL A 40 -8.84 -1.50 5.84
C VAL A 40 -8.33 -0.06 5.72
N VAL A 41 -7.45 0.20 4.76
CA VAL A 41 -6.80 1.50 4.59
C VAL A 41 -6.84 1.94 3.13
N VAL A 42 -7.05 3.23 2.93
CA VAL A 42 -6.81 3.92 1.66
C VAL A 42 -5.72 4.96 1.88
N ALA A 43 -4.70 4.93 1.04
CA ALA A 43 -3.62 5.91 0.98
C ALA A 43 -3.77 6.81 -0.24
N GLU A 44 -3.52 8.10 -0.04
CA GLU A 44 -3.45 9.13 -1.06
C GLU A 44 -2.13 9.88 -0.93
N ALA A 45 -1.28 9.80 -1.95
CA ALA A 45 0.04 10.42 -1.94
C ALA A 45 0.50 10.74 -3.38
N PRO A 46 1.53 11.60 -3.56
CA PRO A 46 2.27 11.65 -4.82
C PRO A 46 2.68 10.24 -5.27
N SER A 47 2.56 9.96 -6.57
CA SER A 47 2.75 8.61 -7.13
C SER A 47 4.16 8.08 -6.93
N ASP A 48 5.15 8.97 -6.91
CA ASP A 48 6.55 8.70 -6.62
C ASP A 48 6.84 8.41 -5.13
N LYS A 49 5.87 8.65 -4.23
CA LYS A 49 6.03 8.50 -2.77
C LYS A 49 5.13 7.44 -2.15
N ILE A 50 4.22 6.84 -2.91
CA ILE A 50 3.24 5.90 -2.36
C ILE A 50 3.93 4.69 -1.68
N ASP A 51 5.03 4.21 -2.26
CA ASP A 51 5.82 3.11 -1.71
C ASP A 51 6.46 3.49 -0.36
N ASP A 52 7.03 4.71 -0.26
CA ASP A 52 7.63 5.23 0.98
C ASP A 52 6.59 5.32 2.10
N GLU A 53 5.36 5.72 1.79
CA GLU A 53 4.27 5.80 2.77
C GLU A 53 3.82 4.42 3.25
N VAL A 54 3.81 3.42 2.36
CA VAL A 54 3.49 2.03 2.70
C VAL A 54 4.61 1.40 3.54
N ASP A 55 5.87 1.71 3.26
CA ASP A 55 7.02 1.19 4.00
C ASP A 55 7.03 1.67 5.46
N LYS A 56 6.63 2.92 5.73
CA LYS A 56 6.43 3.41 7.11
C LYS A 56 5.42 2.58 7.90
N ILE A 57 4.39 2.05 7.24
CA ILE A 57 3.38 1.20 7.91
C ILE A 57 3.99 -0.18 8.21
N LYS A 58 4.82 -0.73 7.31
CA LYS A 58 5.50 -2.02 7.52
C LYS A 58 6.45 -1.98 8.71
N GLU A 59 7.01 -0.81 9.03
CA GLU A 59 7.93 -0.61 10.16
C GLU A 59 7.21 -0.51 11.52
N LEU A 60 5.87 -0.45 11.55
CA LEU A 60 5.13 -0.38 12.81
C LEU A 60 5.15 -1.73 13.54
N ASP A 61 5.55 -1.71 14.81
CA ASP A 61 5.43 -2.86 15.70
C ASP A 61 4.00 -3.40 15.68
N GLY A 62 3.85 -4.71 15.52
CA GLY A 62 2.57 -5.40 15.44
C GLY A 62 2.04 -5.57 14.01
N VAL A 63 2.61 -4.91 12.99
CA VAL A 63 2.28 -5.15 11.58
C VAL A 63 3.01 -6.41 11.09
N LEU A 64 2.26 -7.32 10.47
CA LEU A 64 2.76 -8.58 9.92
C LEU A 64 3.01 -8.47 8.42
N THR A 65 2.09 -7.85 7.68
CA THR A 65 2.19 -7.65 6.23
C THR A 65 1.12 -6.67 5.73
N ILE A 66 1.28 -6.21 4.49
CA ILE A 66 0.33 -5.32 3.81
C ILE A 66 -0.05 -5.94 2.47
N TYR A 67 -1.34 -6.04 2.19
CA TYR A 67 -1.87 -6.55 0.93
C TYR A 67 -2.47 -5.41 0.11
N ALA A 68 -1.83 -5.07 -1.00
CA ALA A 68 -2.39 -4.17 -1.99
C ALA A 68 -3.69 -4.76 -2.56
N THR A 69 -4.78 -4.00 -2.51
CA THR A 69 -6.08 -4.42 -3.09
C THR A 69 -6.33 -3.74 -4.43
N TYR A 70 -5.98 -2.46 -4.54
CA TYR A 70 -6.00 -1.71 -5.80
C TYR A 70 -5.03 -0.54 -5.75
N MET A 71 -4.67 -0.02 -6.93
CA MET A 71 -3.91 1.21 -7.07
C MET A 71 -4.38 1.93 -8.33
N THR A 72 -4.68 3.20 -8.19
CA THR A 72 -4.96 4.13 -9.28
C THR A 72 -3.90 5.21 -9.27
N VAL A 73 -3.33 5.49 -10.44
CA VAL A 73 -2.35 6.54 -10.61
C VAL A 73 -2.88 7.52 -11.65
N GLU A 74 -3.14 8.74 -11.22
CA GLU A 74 -3.45 9.88 -12.08
C GLU A 74 -2.20 10.75 -12.17
N ASP A 75 -1.33 10.43 -13.13
CA ASP A 75 -0.18 11.27 -13.47
C ASP A 75 -0.53 12.14 -14.69
N GLU A 76 -0.10 13.40 -14.68
CA GLU A 76 -0.25 14.27 -15.84
C GLU A 76 0.52 13.66 -17.01
N MET A 77 -0.16 13.48 -18.14
CA MET A 77 0.50 13.04 -19.38
C MET A 77 1.46 14.16 -19.80
N ASP A 78 2.69 13.81 -20.16
CA ASP A 78 3.62 14.77 -20.75
C ASP A 78 3.05 15.33 -22.07
N GLU A 79 3.65 16.39 -22.61
CA GLU A 79 3.23 17.02 -23.87
C GLU A 79 3.21 16.04 -25.07
N ASN A 80 3.83 14.87 -24.92
CA ASN A 80 3.97 13.80 -25.92
C ASN A 80 3.03 12.61 -25.66
N GLY A 81 2.17 12.68 -24.64
CA GLY A 81 1.21 11.64 -24.29
C GLY A 81 1.81 10.43 -23.57
N ASN A 82 3.01 10.54 -23.01
CA ASN A 82 3.60 9.50 -22.17
C ASN A 82 3.10 9.64 -20.74
N LEU A 83 2.77 8.50 -20.13
CA LEU A 83 2.59 8.38 -18.70
C LEU A 83 3.99 8.38 -18.05
N GLU A 84 4.41 9.49 -17.45
CA GLU A 84 5.57 9.49 -16.57
C GLU A 84 5.19 8.84 -15.23
N THR A 85 5.25 7.50 -15.17
CA THR A 85 5.08 6.76 -13.91
C THR A 85 6.39 6.09 -13.52
N ASN A 86 6.82 6.30 -12.27
CA ASN A 86 7.95 5.58 -11.67
C ASN A 86 7.53 4.23 -11.05
N VAL A 87 6.26 3.84 -11.20
CA VAL A 87 5.67 2.71 -10.50
C VAL A 87 5.74 1.46 -11.38
N ASP A 88 6.79 0.66 -11.17
CA ASP A 88 6.90 -0.65 -11.81
C ASP A 88 6.01 -1.67 -11.07
N ILE A 89 4.77 -1.84 -11.55
CA ILE A 89 3.81 -2.81 -11.03
C ILE A 89 4.39 -4.23 -10.97
N ARG A 90 5.37 -4.58 -11.83
CA ARG A 90 6.03 -5.90 -11.81
C ARG A 90 7.02 -6.05 -10.66
N LYS A 91 7.58 -4.96 -10.13
CA LYS A 91 8.37 -4.99 -8.88
C LYS A 91 7.46 -5.21 -7.67
N ILE A 92 6.28 -4.60 -7.66
CA ILE A 92 5.30 -4.71 -6.56
C ILE A 92 4.67 -6.12 -6.51
N LEU A 93 4.33 -6.70 -7.67
CA LEU A 93 3.62 -7.99 -7.73
C LEU A 93 4.52 -9.23 -7.64
N GLY A 94 5.84 -9.06 -7.51
CA GLY A 94 6.80 -10.16 -7.47
C GLY A 94 6.90 -10.89 -8.81
N LYS A 95 8.13 -11.10 -9.29
CA LYS A 95 8.41 -11.99 -10.41
C LYS A 95 7.71 -13.32 -10.18
N LYS A 96 6.80 -13.73 -11.09
CA LYS A 96 6.49 -15.15 -11.25
C LYS A 96 7.81 -15.85 -11.49
N ASN A 97 8.26 -16.65 -10.53
CA ASN A 97 9.37 -17.56 -10.74
C ASN A 97 8.98 -18.47 -11.91
N THR A 98 9.56 -18.22 -13.08
CA THR A 98 9.70 -19.25 -14.10
C THR A 98 10.60 -20.31 -13.49
N ILE A 99 9.98 -21.37 -12.99
CA ILE A 99 10.69 -22.60 -12.67
C ILE A 99 10.94 -23.25 -14.03
N ASP A 100 12.16 -23.11 -14.55
CA ASP A 100 12.63 -23.91 -15.67
C ASP A 100 12.74 -25.37 -15.20
N PHE A 101 11.87 -26.22 -15.72
CA PHE A 101 12.08 -27.67 -15.71
C PHE A 101 12.89 -27.99 -16.96
N THR A 102 14.21 -27.88 -16.87
CA THR A 102 15.13 -28.50 -17.84
C THR A 102 16.12 -29.37 -17.11
#